data_AF-A0A8B6HKJ5-F1
#
_entry.id   AF-A0A8B6HKJ5-F1
#
_cell.length_a   1.000
_cell.length_b   1.000
_cell.length_c   1.000
_cell.angle_alpha   90.00
_cell.angle_beta   90.00
_cell.angle_gamma   90.00
#
_symmetry.space_group_name_H-M   'P 1'
#
loop_
_entity.id
_entity.type
_entity.pdbx_description
1 polymer ?
#
loop_
_entity_poly.entity_id
_entity_poly.type
_entity_poly.pdbx_seq_one_letter_code
_entity_poly.pdbx_strand_id
1 'polypeptide(L)'
;VQELCDVKIDEVLANNVNELFRNGMNEEQYSELTKDENNARPENCEGLSIVRINQLMWNVISPGAQSADKKLQFLERTIVKAATILTKTVNKMAIDENNNANGNSGSGEYIDKCNDVLALLGHANRQLNMTRRDFLKPEMMAEYVPLCSHSVPYTNNLFGDDVSKVAKDIEDCSKVGNKLKFGSGRGRGGGFFRGGRGGHRGTFSRGGYRGGRGGFRGGRGRGSGPIPKNSQRGGNPQKY
;
A
#
# COMPACT_ATOMS: atom_id res chain seq x y z
N VAL A 1 11.63 -9.46 21.40
CA VAL A 1 11.88 -10.92 21.32
C VAL A 1 13.38 -11.07 21.19
N GLN A 2 14.02 -11.80 22.09
CA GLN A 2 15.46 -12.08 21.98
C GLN A 2 15.62 -13.25 21.01
N GLU A 3 16.43 -13.08 19.97
CA GLU A 3 16.71 -14.15 19.01
C GLU A 3 17.63 -15.19 19.67
N LEU A 4 17.31 -16.46 19.43
CA LEU A 4 18.13 -17.60 19.84
C LEU A 4 19.31 -17.73 18.85
N CYS A 5 20.53 -17.86 19.36
CA CYS A 5 21.72 -18.10 18.54
C CYS A 5 22.19 -19.55 18.68
N ASP A 6 22.46 -20.20 17.54
CA ASP A 6 22.97 -21.58 17.47
C ASP A 6 24.52 -21.60 17.40
N VAL A 7 25.10 -22.79 17.19
CA VAL A 7 26.54 -23.01 16.99
C VAL A 7 27.10 -22.21 15.80
N LYS A 8 28.39 -21.88 15.89
CA LYS A 8 29.09 -21.13 14.84
C LYS A 8 29.23 -21.97 13.57
N ILE A 9 29.07 -21.31 12.42
CA ILE A 9 29.39 -21.84 11.09
C ILE A 9 30.80 -21.40 10.66
N ASP A 10 31.24 -21.86 9.48
CA ASP A 10 32.49 -21.45 8.86
C ASP A 10 32.66 -19.92 8.82
N GLU A 11 33.86 -19.43 9.17
CA GLU A 11 34.12 -17.99 9.33
C GLU A 11 34.04 -17.23 8.00
N VAL A 12 34.46 -17.84 6.89
CA VAL A 12 34.39 -17.21 5.57
C VAL A 12 32.92 -17.04 5.17
N LEU A 13 32.12 -18.10 5.34
CA LEU A 13 30.68 -18.03 5.10
C LEU A 13 29.99 -17.00 6.01
N ALA A 14 30.30 -16.99 7.30
CA ALA A 14 29.72 -16.06 8.26
C ALA A 14 30.05 -14.60 7.90
N ASN A 15 31.29 -14.31 7.53
CA ASN A 15 31.72 -12.96 7.12
C ASN A 15 30.99 -12.53 5.84
N ASN A 16 30.88 -13.42 4.84
CA ASN A 16 30.17 -13.15 3.61
C ASN A 16 28.68 -12.84 3.88
N VAL A 17 28.00 -13.63 4.72
CA VAL A 17 26.59 -13.37 5.10
C VAL A 17 26.46 -12.01 5.78
N ASN A 18 27.35 -11.70 6.73
CA ASN A 18 27.32 -10.42 7.44
C ASN A 18 27.52 -9.23 6.50
N GLU A 19 28.45 -9.33 5.55
CA GLU A 19 28.70 -8.28 4.57
C GLU A 19 27.49 -8.10 3.64
N LEU A 20 26.97 -9.18 3.06
CA LEU A 20 25.83 -9.15 2.16
C LEU A 20 24.57 -8.56 2.81
N PHE A 21 24.28 -8.91 4.06
CA PHE A 21 23.08 -8.43 4.75
C PHE A 21 23.22 -7.01 5.32
N ARG A 22 24.44 -6.48 5.45
CA ARG A 22 24.67 -5.09 5.90
C ARG A 22 24.84 -4.11 4.75
N ASN A 23 25.56 -4.53 3.71
CA ASN A 23 25.97 -3.66 2.61
C ASN A 23 25.20 -3.95 1.32
N GLY A 24 24.52 -5.09 1.23
CA GLY A 24 23.86 -5.54 0.00
C GLY A 24 24.85 -5.98 -1.07
N MET A 25 24.32 -6.20 -2.28
CA MET A 25 25.11 -6.42 -3.50
C MET A 25 25.13 -5.15 -4.34
N ASN A 26 26.16 -4.98 -5.17
CA ASN A 26 26.23 -3.84 -6.08
C ASN A 26 25.29 -4.03 -7.31
N GLU A 27 25.06 -2.97 -8.08
CA GLU A 27 24.13 -3.02 -9.22
C GLU A 27 24.60 -3.96 -10.35
N GLU A 28 25.91 -4.10 -10.56
CA GLU A 28 26.48 -4.99 -11.57
C GLU A 28 26.19 -6.45 -11.23
N GLN A 29 26.53 -6.88 -10.01
CA GLN A 29 26.23 -8.22 -9.48
C GLN A 29 24.73 -8.51 -9.51
N TYR A 30 23.91 -7.55 -9.12
CA TYR A 30 22.45 -7.69 -9.20
C TYR A 30 21.98 -7.88 -10.64
N SER A 31 22.51 -7.09 -11.57
CA SER A 31 22.16 -7.19 -12.99
C SER A 31 22.59 -8.53 -13.59
N GLU A 32 23.79 -8.99 -13.27
CA GLU A 32 24.30 -10.31 -13.69
C GLU A 32 23.38 -11.43 -13.23
N LEU A 33 23.07 -11.49 -11.92
CA LEU A 33 22.20 -12.53 -11.36
C LEU A 33 20.78 -12.50 -11.94
N THR A 34 20.23 -11.30 -12.15
CA THR A 34 18.82 -11.17 -12.58
C THR A 34 18.61 -11.39 -14.08
N LYS A 35 19.63 -11.11 -14.91
CA LYS A 35 19.58 -11.27 -16.37
C LYS A 35 20.16 -12.58 -16.88
N ASP A 36 20.83 -13.36 -16.04
CA ASP A 36 21.32 -14.68 -16.41
C ASP A 36 20.18 -15.58 -16.91
N GLU A 37 20.32 -16.09 -18.14
CA GLU A 37 19.37 -17.00 -18.79
C GLU A 37 19.26 -18.33 -18.03
N ASN A 38 20.32 -18.75 -17.33
CA ASN A 38 20.28 -19.90 -16.44
C ASN A 38 19.37 -19.65 -15.23
N ASN A 39 19.00 -18.41 -14.94
CA ASN A 39 18.05 -18.01 -13.90
C ASN A 39 16.71 -17.55 -14.50
N ALA A 40 16.41 -17.97 -15.73
CA ALA A 40 15.09 -17.82 -16.33
C ALA A 40 14.04 -18.66 -15.59
N ARG A 41 12.84 -18.09 -15.47
CA ARG A 41 11.66 -18.71 -14.86
C ARG A 41 11.31 -20.02 -15.58
N PRO A 42 11.16 -21.15 -14.87
CA PRO A 42 10.62 -22.37 -15.46
C PRO A 42 9.19 -22.15 -15.98
N GLU A 43 8.86 -22.74 -17.12
CA GLU A 43 7.59 -22.50 -17.82
C GLU A 43 6.37 -22.81 -16.93
N ASN A 44 6.38 -23.95 -16.25
CA ASN A 44 5.34 -24.43 -15.34
C ASN A 44 5.25 -23.67 -14.01
N CYS A 45 6.15 -22.74 -13.74
CA CYS A 45 6.15 -21.93 -12.51
C CYS A 45 5.57 -20.54 -12.78
N GLU A 46 4.28 -20.46 -13.13
CA GLU A 46 3.60 -19.20 -13.49
C GLU A 46 3.62 -18.16 -12.36
N GLY A 47 3.55 -18.62 -11.09
CA GLY A 47 3.58 -17.75 -9.91
C GLY A 47 4.94 -17.09 -9.62
N LEU A 48 6.02 -17.52 -10.29
CA LEU A 48 7.33 -16.87 -10.21
C LEU A 48 7.40 -15.67 -11.19
N SER A 49 6.41 -14.80 -11.11
CA SER A 49 6.28 -13.60 -11.91
C SER A 49 6.12 -12.38 -11.01
N ILE A 50 6.47 -11.21 -11.53
CA ILE A 50 6.26 -9.94 -10.83
C ILE A 50 4.82 -9.52 -11.05
N VAL A 51 4.06 -9.34 -9.97
CA VAL A 51 2.68 -8.89 -10.04
C VAL A 51 2.60 -7.42 -10.46
N ARG A 52 1.79 -7.13 -11.47
CA ARG A 52 1.61 -5.77 -11.99
C ARG A 52 0.31 -5.17 -11.49
N ILE A 53 0.29 -3.85 -11.29
CA ILE A 53 -0.97 -3.13 -11.12
C ILE A 53 -1.73 -3.21 -12.45
N ASN A 54 -3.02 -3.52 -12.39
CA ASN A 54 -3.91 -3.53 -13.55
C ASN A 54 -3.85 -2.18 -14.29
N GLN A 55 -3.82 -2.20 -15.63
CA GLN A 55 -3.63 -0.99 -16.43
C GLN A 55 -4.66 0.12 -16.13
N LEU A 56 -5.91 -0.26 -15.91
CA LEU A 56 -6.97 0.68 -15.53
C LEU A 56 -6.64 1.42 -14.23
N MET A 57 -6.17 0.68 -13.22
CA MET A 57 -5.79 1.25 -11.93
C MET A 57 -4.52 2.08 -12.05
N TRP A 58 -3.53 1.59 -12.82
CA TRP A 58 -2.27 2.28 -13.05
C TRP A 58 -2.46 3.69 -13.60
N ASN A 59 -3.43 3.88 -14.51
CA ASN A 59 -3.71 5.18 -15.13
C ASN A 59 -4.41 6.17 -14.21
N VAL A 60 -5.00 5.72 -13.09
CA VAL A 60 -5.80 6.54 -12.18
C VAL A 60 -5.00 6.96 -10.94
N ILE A 61 -4.08 6.10 -10.47
CA ILE A 61 -3.26 6.40 -9.28
C ILE A 61 -2.26 7.52 -9.54
N SER A 62 -1.90 8.24 -8.48
CA SER A 62 -0.99 9.38 -8.59
C SER A 62 0.43 8.95 -9.03
N PRO A 63 1.21 9.86 -9.67
CA PRO A 63 2.62 9.58 -9.99
C PRO A 63 3.47 9.22 -8.76
N GLY A 64 3.13 9.76 -7.59
CA GLY A 64 3.77 9.41 -6.33
C GLY A 64 3.53 7.95 -5.95
N ALA A 65 2.28 7.50 -6.01
CA ALA A 65 1.91 6.11 -5.77
C ALA A 65 2.54 5.15 -6.79
N GLN A 66 2.57 5.53 -8.08
CA GLN A 66 3.28 4.75 -9.12
C GLN A 66 4.76 4.59 -8.82
N SER A 67 5.43 5.65 -8.36
CA SER A 67 6.85 5.62 -7.99
C SER A 67 7.11 4.73 -6.77
N ALA A 68 6.26 4.82 -5.75
CA ALA A 68 6.31 3.95 -4.58
C ALA A 68 6.10 2.48 -4.98
N ASP A 69 5.10 2.18 -5.81
CA ASP A 69 4.84 0.80 -6.25
C ASP A 69 5.98 0.24 -7.11
N LYS A 70 6.62 1.04 -7.97
CA LYS A 70 7.82 0.61 -8.71
C LYS A 70 8.96 0.16 -7.79
N LYS A 71 9.14 0.82 -6.64
CA LYS A 71 10.13 0.41 -5.63
C LYS A 71 9.73 -0.92 -4.97
N LEU A 72 8.44 -1.13 -4.70
CA LEU A 72 7.94 -2.39 -4.16
C LEU A 72 8.05 -3.54 -5.18
N GLN A 73 7.74 -3.28 -6.47
CA GLN A 73 7.97 -4.25 -7.56
C GLN A 73 9.46 -4.59 -7.74
N PHE A 74 10.36 -3.65 -7.46
CA PHE A 74 11.80 -3.94 -7.46
C PHE A 74 12.16 -4.95 -6.36
N LEU A 75 11.61 -4.79 -5.15
CA LEU A 75 11.80 -5.77 -4.06
C LEU A 75 11.18 -7.12 -4.41
N GLU A 76 9.97 -7.11 -4.98
CA GLU A 76 9.28 -8.32 -5.47
C GLU A 76 10.14 -9.08 -6.47
N ARG A 77 10.75 -8.38 -7.42
CA ARG A 77 11.65 -8.98 -8.41
C ARG A 77 12.80 -9.73 -7.76
N THR A 78 13.40 -9.17 -6.71
CA THR A 78 14.50 -9.83 -5.97
C THR A 78 14.02 -11.12 -5.31
N ILE A 79 12.85 -11.10 -4.66
CA ILE A 79 12.24 -12.29 -4.03
C ILE A 79 11.94 -13.35 -5.09
N VAL A 80 11.29 -12.97 -6.19
CA VAL A 80 10.93 -13.88 -7.29
C VAL A 80 12.18 -14.50 -7.93
N LYS A 81 13.25 -13.72 -8.10
CA LYS A 81 14.51 -14.21 -8.66
C LYS A 81 15.23 -15.17 -7.72
N ALA A 82 15.29 -14.86 -6.43
CA ALA A 82 15.83 -15.78 -5.42
C ALA A 82 15.05 -17.11 -5.41
N ALA A 83 13.71 -17.05 -5.43
CA ALA A 83 12.86 -18.23 -5.50
C ALA A 83 13.08 -19.02 -6.79
N THR A 84 13.24 -18.36 -7.93
CA THR A 84 13.51 -19.00 -9.22
C THR A 84 14.81 -19.81 -9.20
N ILE A 85 15.89 -19.21 -8.69
CA ILE A 85 17.19 -19.88 -8.58
C ILE A 85 17.04 -21.11 -7.67
N LEU A 86 16.42 -20.93 -6.50
CA LEU A 86 16.22 -22.00 -5.53
C LEU A 86 15.37 -23.16 -6.09
N THR A 87 14.27 -22.86 -6.80
CA THR A 87 13.44 -23.88 -7.47
C THR A 87 14.26 -24.72 -8.46
N LYS A 88 15.13 -24.08 -9.26
CA LYS A 88 15.98 -24.80 -10.20
C LYS A 88 17.04 -25.65 -9.49
N THR A 89 17.60 -25.15 -8.39
CA THR A 89 18.56 -25.88 -7.56
C THR A 89 17.91 -27.12 -6.94
N VAL A 90 16.73 -26.97 -6.32
CA VAL A 90 15.96 -28.08 -5.74
C VAL A 90 15.63 -29.13 -6.79
N ASN A 91 15.19 -28.71 -7.99
CA ASN A 91 14.90 -29.64 -9.08
C ASN A 91 16.14 -30.46 -9.50
N LYS A 92 17.31 -29.82 -9.60
CA LYS A 92 18.56 -30.53 -9.90
C LYS A 92 18.92 -31.53 -8.79
N MET A 93 18.86 -31.10 -7.52
CA MET A 93 19.14 -31.97 -6.37
C MET A 93 18.21 -33.18 -6.34
N ALA A 94 16.92 -33.00 -6.61
CA ALA A 94 15.94 -34.08 -6.65
C ALA A 94 16.20 -35.07 -7.81
N ILE A 95 16.62 -34.58 -8.98
CA ILE A 95 17.02 -35.45 -10.10
C ILE A 95 18.27 -36.25 -9.74
N ASP A 96 19.29 -35.61 -9.15
CA ASP A 96 20.54 -36.25 -8.77
C ASP A 96 20.33 -37.32 -7.69
N GLU A 97 19.41 -37.08 -6.75
CA GLU A 97 19.01 -38.06 -5.74
C GLU A 97 18.32 -39.28 -6.36
N ASN A 98 17.35 -39.06 -7.26
CA ASN A 98 16.66 -40.15 -7.95
C ASN A 98 17.60 -40.99 -8.83
N ASN A 99 18.62 -40.37 -9.44
CA ASN A 99 19.59 -41.06 -10.26
C ASN A 99 20.62 -41.86 -9.43
N ASN A 100 20.88 -41.47 -8.18
CA ASN A 100 21.85 -42.11 -7.27
C ASN A 100 21.22 -43.16 -6.34
N ALA A 101 20.20 -43.90 -6.80
CA ALA A 101 19.38 -44.84 -6.02
C ALA A 101 20.14 -45.95 -5.23
N ASN A 102 21.46 -46.11 -5.40
CA ASN A 102 22.31 -47.05 -4.67
C ASN A 102 23.21 -46.41 -3.59
N GLY A 103 23.17 -45.09 -3.43
CA GLY A 103 23.93 -44.35 -2.42
C GLY A 103 22.99 -43.71 -1.40
N ASN A 104 23.27 -43.90 -0.10
CA ASN A 104 22.58 -43.24 1.01
C ASN A 104 22.85 -41.72 0.94
N SER A 105 22.12 -41.04 0.05
CA SER A 105 22.34 -39.64 -0.28
C SER A 105 21.59 -38.81 0.74
N GLY A 106 22.30 -38.16 1.67
CA GLY A 106 21.69 -37.23 2.65
C GLY A 106 21.09 -35.96 2.01
N SER A 107 20.78 -35.98 0.70
CA SER A 107 20.24 -34.86 -0.08
C SER A 107 18.80 -34.54 0.26
N GLY A 108 17.98 -35.52 0.66
CA GLY A 108 16.57 -35.32 0.98
C GLY A 108 16.33 -34.27 2.07
N GLU A 109 17.13 -34.29 3.15
CA GLU A 109 17.02 -33.29 4.23
C GLU A 109 17.34 -31.87 3.73
N TYR A 110 18.29 -31.72 2.80
CA TYR A 110 18.60 -30.43 2.20
C TYR A 110 17.51 -29.97 1.24
N ILE A 111 16.89 -30.89 0.49
CA ILE A 111 15.73 -30.59 -0.36
C ILE A 111 14.58 -30.07 0.50
N ASP A 112 14.29 -30.72 1.63
CA ASP A 112 13.24 -30.28 2.56
C ASP A 112 13.53 -28.88 3.12
N LYS A 113 14.77 -28.62 3.57
CA LYS A 113 15.20 -27.29 4.01
C LYS A 113 15.09 -26.23 2.91
N CYS A 114 15.42 -26.56 1.67
CA CYS A 114 15.25 -25.66 0.54
C CYS A 114 13.76 -25.40 0.22
N ASN A 115 12.90 -26.40 0.39
CA ASN A 115 11.46 -26.24 0.26
C ASN A 115 10.88 -25.33 1.36
N ASP A 116 11.40 -25.40 2.59
CA ASP A 116 11.03 -24.46 3.66
C ASP A 116 11.42 -23.02 3.30
N VAL A 117 12.62 -22.82 2.74
CA VAL A 117 13.04 -21.49 2.23
C VAL A 117 12.12 -21.01 1.10
N LEU A 118 11.75 -21.89 0.16
CA LEU A 118 10.78 -21.56 -0.90
C LEU A 118 9.41 -21.16 -0.33
N ALA A 119 8.93 -21.86 0.69
CA ALA A 119 7.67 -21.53 1.37
C ALA A 119 7.73 -20.15 2.03
N LEU A 120 8.85 -19.82 2.69
CA LEU A 120 9.07 -18.50 3.29
C LEU A 120 9.13 -17.39 2.24
N LEU A 121 9.82 -17.61 1.11
CA LEU A 121 9.86 -16.66 -0.01
C LEU A 121 8.47 -16.46 -0.63
N GLY A 122 7.71 -17.54 -0.80
CA GLY A 122 6.32 -17.48 -1.26
C GLY A 122 5.42 -16.68 -0.30
N HIS A 123 5.57 -16.87 1.01
CA HIS A 123 4.87 -16.09 2.02
C HIS A 123 5.26 -14.61 1.97
N ALA A 124 6.55 -14.30 1.93
CA ALA A 124 7.06 -12.94 1.82
C ALA A 124 6.52 -12.24 0.56
N ASN A 125 6.51 -12.93 -0.59
CA ASN A 125 5.95 -12.42 -1.83
C ASN A 125 4.46 -12.08 -1.69
N ARG A 126 3.69 -12.95 -1.04
CA ARG A 126 2.27 -12.70 -0.76
C ARG A 126 2.08 -11.48 0.13
N GLN A 127 2.82 -11.37 1.22
CA GLN A 127 2.72 -10.24 2.14
C GLN A 127 3.13 -8.92 1.48
N LEU A 128 4.15 -8.94 0.63
CA LEU A 128 4.56 -7.78 -0.15
C LEU A 128 3.43 -7.31 -1.06
N ASN A 129 2.78 -8.23 -1.78
CA ASN A 129 1.65 -7.90 -2.64
C ASN A 129 0.42 -7.40 -1.88
N MET A 130 0.17 -7.92 -0.68
CA MET A 130 -0.84 -7.37 0.22
C MET A 130 -0.51 -5.96 0.70
N THR A 131 0.75 -5.74 1.09
CA THR A 131 1.27 -4.43 1.52
C THR A 131 1.16 -3.40 0.41
N ARG A 132 1.44 -3.79 -0.85
CA ARG A 132 1.24 -2.93 -2.03
C ARG A 132 -0.21 -2.48 -2.16
N ARG A 133 -1.18 -3.39 -1.97
CA ARG A 133 -2.61 -3.01 -1.97
C ARG A 133 -2.94 -2.04 -0.86
N ASP A 134 -2.37 -2.22 0.33
CA ASP A 134 -2.59 -1.32 1.46
C ASP A 134 -2.07 0.10 1.18
N PHE A 135 -0.89 0.22 0.55
CA PHE A 135 -0.37 1.51 0.10
C PHE A 135 -1.23 2.18 -0.96
N LEU A 136 -1.94 1.42 -1.78
CA LEU A 136 -2.80 1.94 -2.83
C LEU A 136 -4.23 2.26 -2.35
N LYS A 137 -4.64 1.79 -1.17
CA LYS A 137 -5.99 2.09 -0.61
C LYS A 137 -6.35 3.59 -0.61
N PRO A 138 -5.45 4.52 -0.21
CA PRO A 138 -5.77 5.94 -0.17
C PRO A 138 -5.97 6.57 -1.55
N GLU A 139 -5.47 5.94 -2.63
CA GLU A 139 -5.63 6.39 -4.00
C GLU A 139 -7.01 6.02 -4.58
N MET A 140 -7.76 5.15 -3.89
CA MET A 140 -9.07 4.68 -4.33
C MET A 140 -10.19 5.56 -3.79
N MET A 141 -11.27 5.71 -4.58
CA MET A 141 -12.52 6.25 -4.05
C MET A 141 -13.06 5.30 -2.97
N ALA A 142 -13.71 5.87 -1.96
CA ALA A 142 -14.16 5.14 -0.76
C ALA A 142 -15.01 3.90 -1.08
N GLU A 143 -15.81 3.95 -2.15
CA GLU A 143 -16.67 2.85 -2.60
C GLU A 143 -15.88 1.67 -3.19
N TYR A 144 -14.68 1.91 -3.75
CA TYR A 144 -13.86 0.88 -4.38
C TYR A 144 -12.71 0.36 -3.50
N VAL A 145 -12.55 0.89 -2.28
CA VAL A 145 -11.60 0.37 -1.27
C VAL A 145 -11.70 -1.16 -1.06
N PRO A 146 -12.87 -1.82 -1.15
CA PRO A 146 -12.96 -3.28 -1.06
C PRO A 146 -12.12 -4.04 -2.11
N LEU A 147 -11.75 -3.43 -3.25
CA LEU A 147 -10.81 -4.02 -4.22
C LEU A 147 -9.43 -4.30 -3.62
N CYS A 148 -9.00 -3.49 -2.64
CA CYS A 148 -7.74 -3.67 -1.93
C CYS A 148 -7.83 -4.72 -0.81
N SER A 149 -8.96 -5.41 -0.63
CA SER A 149 -9.12 -6.46 0.37
C SER A 149 -8.13 -7.60 0.11
N HIS A 150 -7.63 -8.21 1.19
CA HIS A 150 -6.78 -9.40 1.11
C HIS A 150 -7.55 -10.65 0.67
N SER A 151 -8.89 -10.61 0.67
CA SER A 151 -9.77 -11.69 0.18
C SER A 151 -9.83 -11.78 -1.34
N VAL A 152 -9.47 -10.71 -2.06
CA VAL A 152 -9.41 -10.72 -3.53
C VAL A 152 -8.12 -11.46 -3.94
N PRO A 153 -8.17 -12.58 -4.66
CA PRO A 153 -6.94 -13.22 -5.13
C PRO A 153 -6.19 -12.32 -6.12
N TYR A 154 -4.85 -12.30 -6.06
CA TYR A 154 -4.05 -11.75 -7.15
C TYR A 154 -3.56 -12.89 -8.04
N THR A 155 -3.34 -12.57 -9.31
CA THR A 155 -2.71 -13.42 -10.31
C THR A 155 -1.44 -12.71 -10.77
N ASN A 156 -1.19 -12.62 -12.08
CA ASN A 156 -0.21 -11.67 -12.62
C ASN A 156 -0.63 -10.20 -12.42
N ASN A 157 -1.90 -9.98 -12.05
CA ASN A 157 -2.48 -8.68 -11.77
C ASN A 157 -2.79 -8.49 -10.28
N LEU A 158 -2.42 -7.33 -9.73
CA LEU A 158 -2.49 -7.03 -8.30
C LEU A 158 -3.92 -7.04 -7.78
N PHE A 159 -4.91 -6.62 -8.58
CA PHE A 159 -6.32 -6.59 -8.19
C PHE A 159 -7.14 -7.73 -8.81
N GLY A 160 -6.46 -8.78 -9.29
CA GLY A 160 -7.08 -9.87 -10.06
C GLY A 160 -7.31 -9.50 -11.52
N ASP A 161 -7.78 -10.46 -12.32
CA ASP A 161 -7.89 -10.27 -13.78
C ASP A 161 -9.11 -9.43 -14.18
N ASP A 162 -10.24 -9.61 -13.51
CA ASP A 162 -11.51 -8.95 -13.86
C ASP A 162 -11.87 -7.80 -12.89
N VAL A 163 -11.03 -6.77 -12.81
CA VAL A 163 -11.27 -5.60 -11.94
C VAL A 163 -12.66 -4.98 -12.19
N SER A 164 -13.07 -4.88 -13.45
CA SER A 164 -14.38 -4.35 -13.85
C SER A 164 -15.55 -5.18 -13.30
N LYS A 165 -15.39 -6.50 -13.20
CA LYS A 165 -16.41 -7.39 -12.65
C LYS A 165 -16.50 -7.21 -11.14
N VAL A 166 -15.36 -7.23 -10.45
CA VAL A 166 -15.32 -7.04 -8.99
C VAL A 166 -15.86 -5.65 -8.61
N ALA A 167 -15.57 -4.62 -9.40
CA ALA A 167 -16.12 -3.27 -9.21
C ALA A 167 -17.65 -3.25 -9.35
N LYS A 168 -18.22 -3.91 -10.38
CA LYS A 168 -19.68 -4.04 -10.53
C LYS A 168 -20.31 -4.78 -9.36
N ASP A 169 -19.69 -5.88 -8.92
CA ASP A 169 -20.17 -6.65 -7.77
C ASP A 169 -20.18 -5.79 -6.50
N ILE A 170 -19.17 -4.93 -6.29
CA ILE A 170 -19.11 -3.97 -5.19
C ILE A 170 -20.26 -2.96 -5.26
N GLU A 171 -20.55 -2.42 -6.44
CA GLU A 171 -21.66 -1.48 -6.64
C GLU A 171 -23.02 -2.13 -6.36
N ASP A 172 -23.22 -3.36 -6.83
CA ASP A 172 -24.46 -4.11 -6.63
C ASP A 172 -24.65 -4.52 -5.15
N CYS A 173 -23.58 -4.95 -4.47
CA CYS A 173 -23.58 -5.16 -3.03
C CYS A 173 -23.92 -3.88 -2.26
N SER A 174 -23.42 -2.72 -2.70
CA SER A 174 -23.71 -1.43 -2.07
C SER A 174 -25.19 -1.04 -2.22
N LYS A 175 -25.80 -1.30 -3.38
CA LYS A 175 -27.26 -1.09 -3.60
C LYS A 175 -28.09 -1.97 -2.67
N VAL A 176 -27.72 -3.24 -2.48
CA VAL A 176 -28.40 -4.16 -1.56
C VAL A 176 -28.20 -3.73 -0.11
N GLY A 177 -26.96 -3.41 0.29
CA GLY A 177 -26.64 -2.94 1.64
C GLY A 177 -27.42 -1.69 2.04
N ASN A 178 -27.63 -0.76 1.10
CA ASN A 178 -28.49 0.40 1.33
C ASN A 178 -29.95 -0.01 1.57
N LYS A 179 -30.50 -0.93 0.77
CA LYS A 179 -31.87 -1.46 1.01
C LYS A 179 -32.00 -2.14 2.37
N LEU A 180 -30.96 -2.85 2.83
CA LEU A 180 -30.93 -3.48 4.14
C LEU A 180 -30.83 -2.46 5.29
N LYS A 181 -30.04 -1.39 5.14
CA LYS A 181 -29.91 -0.31 6.12
C LYS A 181 -31.18 0.54 6.31
N PHE A 182 -32.06 0.58 5.30
CA PHE A 182 -33.37 1.25 5.41
C PHE A 182 -34.52 0.29 5.81
N GLY A 183 -34.25 -1.01 5.96
CA GLY A 183 -35.23 -2.03 6.36
C GLY A 183 -35.45 -2.15 7.87
N SER A 184 -34.64 -1.50 8.70
CA SER A 184 -34.76 -1.54 10.16
C SER A 184 -35.13 -0.17 10.74
N GLY A 185 -36.44 0.07 10.88
CA GLY A 185 -36.96 0.90 11.98
C GLY A 185 -37.05 2.41 11.75
N ARG A 186 -37.90 2.85 10.81
CA ARG A 186 -38.68 4.09 10.99
C ARG A 186 -40.17 3.85 10.75
N GLY A 187 -40.72 2.89 11.47
CA GLY A 187 -42.11 2.99 11.92
C GLY A 187 -42.20 4.07 12.98
N ARG A 188 -42.24 5.36 12.61
CA ARG A 188 -42.83 6.38 13.49
C ARG A 188 -44.35 6.22 13.41
N GLY A 189 -44.84 5.19 14.10
CA GLY A 189 -46.20 5.16 14.59
C GLY A 189 -46.36 6.29 15.60
N GLY A 190 -47.11 7.32 15.23
CA GLY A 190 -47.52 8.41 16.10
C GLY A 190 -48.98 8.73 15.78
N GLY A 191 -49.85 7.75 16.00
CA GLY A 191 -51.29 7.94 15.91
C GLY A 191 -51.78 8.86 17.04
N PHE A 192 -52.53 9.88 16.61
CA PHE A 192 -53.75 10.49 17.16
C PHE A 192 -54.21 10.15 18.60
N PHE A 193 -54.97 11.11 19.20
CA PHE A 193 -55.59 11.19 20.55
C PHE A 193 -54.69 11.91 21.59
N ARG A 194 -55.04 13.00 22.29
CA ARG A 194 -56.24 13.78 22.66
C ARG A 194 -55.77 15.22 22.93
N GLY A 195 -56.46 16.29 22.53
CA GLY A 195 -57.53 16.91 23.34
C GLY A 195 -57.17 18.38 23.65
N GLY A 196 -58.02 19.32 23.24
CA GLY A 196 -57.79 20.77 23.35
C GLY A 196 -58.12 21.42 24.72
N ARG A 197 -58.12 22.76 24.68
CA ARG A 197 -58.28 23.80 25.74
C ARG A 197 -56.90 24.30 26.23
N GLY A 198 -56.49 25.56 26.03
CA GLY A 198 -57.21 26.83 26.11
C GLY A 198 -56.67 27.60 27.32
N GLY A 199 -56.24 28.86 27.16
CA GLY A 199 -56.01 29.76 28.31
C GLY A 199 -54.79 30.67 28.22
N HIS A 200 -55.04 31.95 27.99
CA HIS A 200 -54.13 33.09 28.15
C HIS A 200 -53.57 33.21 29.58
N ARG A 201 -52.36 33.79 29.70
CA ARG A 201 -52.12 35.05 30.45
C ARG A 201 -50.69 35.53 30.27
N GLY A 202 -50.54 36.61 29.51
CA GLY A 202 -49.39 37.49 29.66
C GLY A 202 -49.46 38.24 31.00
N THR A 203 -48.31 38.60 31.53
CA THR A 203 -48.18 39.64 32.55
C THR A 203 -46.87 40.37 32.32
N PHE A 204 -46.98 41.58 31.80
CA PHE A 204 -45.94 42.59 31.83
C PHE A 204 -45.91 43.24 33.22
N SER A 205 -44.71 43.51 33.75
CA SER A 205 -44.29 44.88 34.13
C SER A 205 -43.09 44.91 35.07
N ARG A 206 -42.06 45.65 34.61
CA ARG A 206 -41.35 46.78 35.26
C ARG A 206 -39.94 46.82 34.65
N GLY A 207 -39.49 47.82 33.89
CA GLY A 207 -39.83 49.25 33.88
C GLY A 207 -38.85 50.04 34.75
N GLY A 208 -37.89 50.71 34.09
CA GLY A 208 -36.91 51.66 34.68
C GLY A 208 -35.76 51.91 33.68
N TYR A 209 -35.89 52.81 32.69
CA TYR A 209 -35.41 54.23 32.69
C TYR A 209 -33.96 54.37 33.20
N ARG A 210 -33.01 55.11 32.62
CA ARG A 210 -32.98 56.15 31.57
C ARG A 210 -31.50 56.54 31.37
N GLY A 211 -31.17 57.07 30.19
CA GLY A 211 -30.03 57.98 29.98
C GLY A 211 -28.84 57.34 29.28
N GLY A 212 -28.24 57.90 28.24
CA GLY A 212 -28.37 59.23 27.66
C GLY A 212 -27.16 59.43 26.74
N ARG A 213 -27.39 60.15 25.64
CA ARG A 213 -26.44 60.47 24.55
C ARG A 213 -25.08 61.04 24.99
N GLY A 214 -24.07 60.79 24.14
CA GLY A 214 -22.90 61.66 23.90
C GLY A 214 -21.64 60.81 23.67
N GLY A 215 -20.78 61.01 22.68
CA GLY A 215 -20.64 62.04 21.65
C GLY A 215 -19.39 61.72 20.81
N PHE A 216 -19.35 62.26 19.60
CA PHE A 216 -18.24 62.22 18.64
C PHE A 216 -16.93 62.83 19.17
N ARG A 217 -15.77 62.29 18.72
CA ARG A 217 -14.50 62.95 18.31
C ARG A 217 -13.39 61.87 18.32
N GLY A 218 -12.49 61.74 17.34
CA GLY A 218 -12.23 62.49 16.13
C GLY A 218 -11.12 61.78 15.34
N GLY A 219 -11.12 62.00 14.02
CA GLY A 219 -9.99 61.67 13.16
C GLY A 219 -8.92 62.77 13.18
N ARG A 220 -7.71 62.39 12.78
CA ARG A 220 -6.60 63.13 12.14
C ARG A 220 -5.45 62.11 12.05
N GLY A 221 -4.84 61.72 10.95
CA GLY A 221 -4.75 62.31 9.62
C GLY A 221 -3.30 62.74 9.33
N ARG A 222 -2.73 62.18 8.23
CA ARG A 222 -1.80 62.79 7.23
C ARG A 222 -0.31 62.37 7.20
N GLY A 223 0.15 62.24 5.94
CA GLY A 223 1.53 62.33 5.43
C GLY A 223 1.97 61.03 4.74
N SER A 224 1.94 60.80 3.42
CA SER A 224 2.37 61.54 2.21
C SER A 224 3.90 61.71 2.07
N GLY A 225 4.53 60.96 1.15
CA GLY A 225 5.89 61.24 0.62
C GLY A 225 6.60 60.05 -0.05
N PRO A 226 7.47 60.23 -1.06
CA PRO A 226 7.51 59.37 -2.26
C PRO A 226 8.72 58.42 -2.43
N ILE A 227 8.61 57.57 -3.46
CA ILE A 227 9.63 56.65 -4.04
C ILE A 227 10.81 57.44 -4.68
N PRO A 228 12.02 56.85 -4.74
CA PRO A 228 12.71 56.76 -6.03
C PRO A 228 13.31 55.38 -6.38
N LYS A 229 13.52 55.19 -7.69
CA LYS A 229 14.06 54.03 -8.43
C LYS A 229 15.61 54.00 -8.47
N ASN A 230 16.11 52.90 -9.08
CA ASN A 230 17.45 52.60 -9.66
C ASN A 230 18.45 51.90 -8.72
N SER A 231 19.30 50.96 -9.13
CA SER A 231 19.69 50.41 -10.46
C SER A 231 20.67 49.23 -10.26
N GLN A 232 20.70 48.28 -11.22
CA GLN A 232 21.85 47.39 -11.60
C GLN A 232 22.29 46.35 -10.54
N ARG A 233 22.74 45.12 -10.83
CA ARG A 233 23.61 44.57 -11.89
C ARG A 233 23.56 43.02 -11.78
N GLY A 234 23.50 42.28 -12.89
CA GLY A 234 24.52 41.27 -13.32
C GLY A 234 24.50 39.96 -12.52
N GLY A 235 24.61 38.74 -13.05
CA GLY A 235 24.99 38.16 -14.33
C GLY A 235 24.97 36.63 -14.13
N ASN A 236 24.98 35.88 -15.22
CA ASN A 236 24.55 34.47 -15.37
C ASN A 236 25.67 33.44 -14.99
N PRO A 237 25.57 32.12 -15.29
CA PRO A 237 25.94 31.02 -14.40
C PRO A 237 27.26 30.32 -14.80
N GLN A 238 27.73 29.35 -13.99
CA GLN A 238 28.74 28.40 -14.46
C GLN A 238 28.38 26.96 -14.09
N LYS A 239 28.22 26.16 -15.15
CA LYS A 239 28.27 24.70 -15.17
C LYS A 239 29.73 24.27 -15.07
N TYR A 240 30.01 23.25 -14.27
CA TYR A 240 30.89 22.13 -14.58
C TYR A 240 30.32 20.89 -13.91
#